data_AF-A0A3N5SG21-F1
#
_entry.id   AF-A0A3N5SG21-F1
#
_cell.length_a   1.000
_cell.length_b   1.000
_cell.length_c   1.000
_cell.angle_alpha   90.00
_cell.angle_beta   90.00
_cell.angle_gamma   90.00
#
_symmetry.space_group_name_H-M   'P 1'
#
loop_
_entity.id
_entity.type
_entity.pdbx_description
1 polymer ?
#
loop_
_entity_poly.entity_id
_entity_poly.type
_entity_poly.pdbx_seq_one_letter_code
_entity_poly.pdbx_strand_id
1 'polypeptide(L)'
;MKETKTRILTGTALLAAAIMFATVSTAEEQLSYTTLGQPESISAVLSKENNIVYLKQAIELLKSIDDIYVNIEKSLSDGKKLVVFVDPAHGKLENGAWEGEMTGRLSATGLPEEYYSIMLSRELFKTLSVNRFIEVRSTEDFMQVMKGRSNLYKNIPFVDTVRLAAEAGAFIIVSEHLNNISSIVKASGLMNIPGVHITTDRWGNRFLSYVKDIHRGFLTLYNKYDATDFSRRYALNLKEALVAQGMRANNWQMGAVPDDRFSYFVDFPISVIYESGFISNPDDEELLRDPEYQRRIVRGQYESLLETVREV
;
A
#
# COMPACT_ATOMS: atom_id res chain seq x y z
N MET A 1 66.06 -77.23 -32.37
CA MET A 1 67.34 -76.47 -32.42
C MET A 1 67.01 -75.00 -32.17
N LYS A 2 67.77 -74.35 -31.28
CA LYS A 2 68.00 -72.90 -31.02
C LYS A 2 67.25 -71.91 -31.96
N GLU A 3 66.60 -70.83 -31.54
CA GLU A 3 67.03 -69.63 -30.77
C GLU A 3 65.77 -68.82 -30.33
N THR A 4 65.58 -68.36 -29.08
CA THR A 4 65.99 -67.10 -28.40
C THR A 4 65.09 -65.84 -28.62
N LYS A 5 64.70 -65.22 -27.47
CA LYS A 5 64.17 -63.86 -27.17
C LYS A 5 62.68 -63.62 -27.51
N THR A 6 61.83 -62.98 -26.69
CA THR A 6 62.02 -61.78 -25.84
C THR A 6 60.91 -61.69 -24.77
N ARG A 7 61.23 -61.15 -23.57
CA ARG A 7 60.30 -60.72 -22.50
C ARG A 7 59.38 -59.58 -22.96
N ILE A 8 58.12 -59.54 -22.51
CA ILE A 8 57.45 -58.34 -21.94
C ILE A 8 56.40 -58.79 -20.90
N LEU A 9 56.47 -58.21 -19.70
CA LEU A 9 55.47 -58.34 -18.62
C LEU A 9 54.16 -57.65 -19.03
N THR A 10 53.03 -58.35 -18.89
CA THR A 10 51.69 -57.75 -18.97
C THR A 10 51.31 -57.16 -17.62
N GLY A 11 51.21 -55.82 -17.60
CA GLY A 11 50.76 -55.04 -16.46
C GLY A 11 49.27 -55.17 -16.21
N THR A 12 48.94 -55.36 -14.93
CA THR A 12 47.65 -55.11 -14.31
C THR A 12 47.29 -53.63 -14.38
N ALA A 13 46.17 -53.28 -15.02
CA ALA A 13 45.49 -52.02 -14.81
C ALA A 13 43.99 -52.23 -15.03
N LEU A 14 43.28 -52.50 -13.94
CA LEU A 14 41.84 -52.57 -13.90
C LEU A 14 41.26 -51.16 -14.03
N LEU A 15 40.42 -51.04 -15.04
CA LEU A 15 39.64 -49.90 -15.46
C LEU A 15 38.63 -49.52 -14.35
N ALA A 16 38.96 -48.51 -13.54
CA ALA A 16 37.98 -47.79 -12.73
C ALA A 16 37.89 -46.37 -13.31
N ALA A 17 37.00 -46.21 -14.29
CA ALA A 17 36.65 -44.92 -14.83
C ALA A 17 36.04 -44.07 -13.72
N ALA A 18 36.71 -42.94 -13.46
CA ALA A 18 36.25 -41.88 -12.58
C ALA A 18 34.89 -41.36 -13.05
N ILE A 19 33.83 -41.73 -12.36
CA ILE A 19 32.65 -40.87 -12.25
C ILE A 19 33.06 -39.82 -11.22
N MET A 20 33.49 -38.67 -11.73
CA MET A 20 33.55 -37.44 -10.95
C MET A 20 32.13 -37.14 -10.46
N PHE A 21 31.80 -37.65 -9.28
CA PHE A 21 30.99 -36.88 -8.36
C PHE A 21 31.82 -35.64 -8.03
N ALA A 22 31.67 -34.61 -8.86
CA ALA A 22 31.67 -33.27 -8.32
C ALA A 22 30.60 -33.31 -7.23
N THR A 23 31.04 -33.47 -6.00
CA THR A 23 30.27 -33.06 -4.84
C THR A 23 29.94 -31.61 -5.12
N VAL A 24 28.74 -31.40 -5.67
CA VAL A 24 28.06 -30.13 -5.62
C VAL A 24 27.84 -29.90 -4.14
N SER A 25 28.89 -29.40 -3.49
CA SER A 25 28.82 -28.64 -2.28
C SER A 25 28.15 -27.33 -2.67
N THR A 26 26.86 -27.40 -3.02
CA THR A 26 25.94 -26.36 -2.56
C THR A 26 25.99 -26.52 -1.06
N ALA A 27 26.93 -25.81 -0.45
CA ALA A 27 26.77 -25.40 0.93
C ALA A 27 25.36 -24.82 0.98
N GLU A 28 24.44 -25.61 1.53
CA GLU A 28 23.15 -25.13 1.94
C GLU A 28 23.48 -23.96 2.87
N GLU A 29 23.26 -22.76 2.37
CA GLU A 29 23.22 -21.58 3.19
C GLU A 29 22.07 -21.82 4.17
N GLN A 30 22.43 -22.44 5.29
CA GLN A 30 21.53 -22.88 6.32
C GLN A 30 20.94 -21.60 6.89
N LEU A 31 19.69 -21.28 6.49
CA LEU A 31 19.03 -20.06 6.92
C LEU A 31 18.97 -20.07 8.45
N SER A 32 19.79 -19.23 9.08
CA SER A 32 19.80 -19.02 10.52
C SER A 32 18.64 -18.10 10.92
N TYR A 33 17.41 -18.48 10.60
CA TYR A 33 16.24 -17.84 11.18
C TYR A 33 15.72 -18.73 12.30
N THR A 34 15.75 -18.20 13.52
CA THR A 34 15.25 -18.91 14.70
C THR A 34 13.77 -18.63 14.84
N THR A 35 12.96 -19.68 14.92
CA THR A 35 11.54 -19.57 15.28
C THR A 35 11.34 -19.44 16.80
N LEU A 36 12.42 -19.23 17.55
CA LEU A 36 12.37 -19.05 19.00
C LEU A 36 11.54 -17.82 19.36
N GLY A 37 10.43 -18.04 20.06
CA GLY A 37 9.46 -16.99 20.41
C GLY A 37 8.23 -16.93 19.49
N GLN A 38 8.23 -17.68 18.38
CA GLN A 38 7.06 -17.81 17.51
C GLN A 38 6.08 -18.86 18.04
N PRO A 39 4.77 -18.73 17.77
CA PRO A 39 3.78 -19.75 18.11
C PRO A 39 4.11 -21.12 17.50
N GLU A 40 3.76 -22.21 18.19
CA GLU A 40 3.99 -23.58 17.70
C GLU A 40 3.37 -23.81 16.31
N SER A 41 2.24 -23.16 16.02
CA SER A 41 1.59 -23.22 14.71
C SER A 41 2.47 -22.71 13.57
N ILE A 42 3.30 -21.69 13.80
CA ILE A 42 4.23 -21.16 12.79
C ILE A 42 5.33 -22.18 12.51
N SER A 43 5.93 -22.75 13.55
CA SER A 43 6.93 -23.81 13.40
C SER A 43 6.34 -25.03 12.68
N ALA A 44 5.10 -25.40 13.00
CA ALA A 44 4.38 -26.50 12.34
C ALA A 44 4.12 -26.22 10.84
N VAL A 45 3.74 -24.99 10.48
CA VAL A 45 3.55 -24.57 9.08
C VAL A 45 4.87 -24.65 8.31
N LEU A 46 5.94 -24.05 8.83
CA LEU A 46 7.25 -24.05 8.18
C LEU A 46 7.80 -25.47 8.00
N SER A 47 7.64 -26.35 9.00
CA SER A 47 8.11 -27.75 8.92
C SER A 47 7.37 -28.62 7.90
N LYS A 48 6.19 -28.20 7.45
CA LYS A 48 5.36 -28.93 6.47
C LYS A 48 5.62 -28.46 5.03
N GLU A 49 6.31 -27.34 4.85
CA GLU A 49 6.65 -26.83 3.52
C GLU A 49 7.82 -27.64 2.94
N ASN A 50 7.54 -28.40 1.89
CA ASN A 50 8.52 -29.27 1.24
C ASN A 50 9.23 -28.58 0.07
N ASN A 51 8.73 -27.44 -0.39
CA ASN A 51 9.36 -26.64 -1.43
C ASN A 51 10.32 -25.62 -0.79
N ILE A 52 11.62 -25.83 -1.00
CA ILE A 52 12.68 -24.98 -0.44
C ILE A 52 12.54 -23.50 -0.83
N VAL A 53 12.01 -23.19 -2.01
CA VAL A 53 11.81 -21.81 -2.47
C VAL A 53 10.71 -21.14 -1.64
N TYR A 54 9.58 -21.81 -1.44
CA TYR A 54 8.47 -21.29 -0.64
C TYR A 54 8.83 -21.20 0.84
N LEU A 55 9.59 -22.18 1.36
CA LEU A 55 10.09 -22.12 2.73
C LEU A 55 10.97 -20.89 2.96
N LYS A 56 11.88 -20.58 2.03
CA LYS A 56 12.72 -19.36 2.09
C LYS A 56 11.88 -18.09 2.10
N GLN A 57 10.91 -17.99 1.20
CA GLN A 57 10.00 -16.85 1.12
C GLN A 57 9.18 -16.67 2.41
N ALA A 58 8.67 -17.76 2.99
CA ALA A 58 7.93 -17.72 4.24
C ALA A 58 8.80 -17.26 5.43
N ILE A 59 10.05 -17.72 5.50
CA ILE A 59 11.01 -17.31 6.52
C ILE A 59 11.37 -15.82 6.37
N GLU A 60 11.61 -15.36 5.15
CA GLU A 60 11.91 -13.95 4.86
C GLU A 60 10.73 -13.04 5.22
N LEU A 61 9.50 -13.46 4.89
CA LEU A 61 8.28 -12.77 5.28
C LEU A 61 8.14 -12.67 6.80
N LEU A 62 8.31 -13.79 7.51
CA LEU A 62 8.20 -13.83 8.97
C LEU A 62 9.25 -12.93 9.64
N LYS A 63 10.49 -12.98 9.14
CA LYS A 63 11.57 -12.08 9.61
C LYS A 63 11.21 -10.61 9.38
N SER A 64 10.69 -10.27 8.20
CA SER A 64 10.25 -8.91 7.87
C SER A 64 9.17 -8.43 8.84
N ILE A 65 8.17 -9.27 9.13
CA ILE A 65 7.10 -8.96 10.09
C ILE A 65 7.68 -8.71 11.48
N ASP A 66 8.57 -9.57 11.96
CA ASP A 66 9.20 -9.41 13.28
C ASP A 66 10.02 -8.12 13.36
N ASP A 67 10.83 -7.85 12.33
CA ASP A 67 11.69 -6.67 12.26
C ASP A 67 10.90 -5.35 12.24
N ILE A 68 9.69 -5.37 11.66
CA ILE A 68 8.83 -4.19 11.52
C ILE A 68 7.91 -4.01 12.74
N TYR A 69 7.28 -5.07 13.25
CA TYR A 69 6.13 -4.95 14.17
C TYR A 69 6.40 -5.42 15.60
N VAL A 70 7.38 -6.29 15.87
CA VAL A 70 7.49 -6.95 17.19
C VAL A 70 8.15 -6.09 18.26
N ASN A 71 9.11 -5.23 17.88
CA ASN A 71 9.82 -4.40 18.88
C ASN A 71 10.04 -2.97 18.38
N ILE A 72 8.92 -2.29 18.14
CA ILE A 72 8.89 -0.91 17.65
C ILE A 72 9.67 0.02 18.59
N GLU A 73 9.48 -0.08 19.91
CA GLU A 73 10.18 0.76 20.89
C GLU A 73 11.71 0.60 20.78
N LYS A 74 12.21 -0.65 20.78
CA LYS A 74 13.64 -0.91 20.64
C LYS A 74 14.16 -0.42 19.30
N SER A 75 13.47 -0.74 18.21
CA SER A 75 13.83 -0.28 16.86
C SER A 75 13.97 1.23 16.79
N LEU A 76 13.02 1.98 17.35
CA LEU A 76 13.08 3.44 17.42
C LEU A 76 14.21 3.94 18.32
N SER A 77 14.48 3.27 19.44
CA SER A 77 15.59 3.61 20.35
C SER A 77 16.96 3.38 19.73
N ASP A 78 17.07 2.37 18.85
CA ASP A 78 18.27 2.04 18.06
C ASP A 78 18.43 2.98 16.86
N GLY A 79 17.55 3.98 16.70
CA GLY A 79 17.61 4.99 15.65
C GLY A 79 16.97 4.58 14.33
N LYS A 80 16.28 3.43 14.26
CA LYS A 80 15.42 3.11 13.11
C LYS A 80 14.19 4.03 13.10
N LYS A 81 13.49 4.04 11.97
CA LYS A 81 12.30 4.86 11.76
C LYS A 81 11.12 4.01 11.32
N LEU A 82 9.92 4.46 11.65
CA LEU A 82 8.68 3.95 11.08
C LEU A 82 8.58 4.48 9.65
N VAL A 83 8.67 3.55 8.68
CA VAL A 83 8.55 3.90 7.28
C VAL A 83 7.06 3.96 6.90
N VAL A 84 6.59 5.14 6.49
CA VAL A 84 5.25 5.35 5.93
C VAL A 84 5.39 5.40 4.42
N PHE A 85 4.88 4.39 3.72
CA PHE A 85 4.84 4.37 2.27
C PHE A 85 3.58 5.08 1.78
N VAL A 86 3.74 6.19 1.06
CA VAL A 86 2.61 6.97 0.55
C VAL A 86 2.34 6.58 -0.90
N ASP A 87 1.13 6.14 -1.16
CA ASP A 87 0.61 5.73 -2.46
C ASP A 87 -0.28 6.84 -3.02
N PRO A 88 -0.06 7.29 -4.27
CA PRO A 88 -0.81 8.40 -4.83
C PRO A 88 -2.15 7.96 -5.44
N ALA A 89 -3.14 8.85 -5.42
CA ALA A 89 -4.27 8.70 -6.34
C ALA A 89 -3.85 8.93 -7.79
N HIS A 90 -4.08 7.93 -8.64
CA HIS A 90 -3.99 8.02 -10.10
C HIS A 90 -2.65 8.60 -10.58
N GLY A 91 -2.61 9.41 -11.64
CA GLY A 91 -1.35 9.88 -12.22
C GLY A 91 -1.51 11.15 -13.06
N LYS A 92 -0.49 12.01 -13.01
CA LYS A 92 -0.34 13.16 -13.91
C LYS A 92 0.91 12.98 -14.77
N LEU A 93 0.69 12.68 -16.04
CA LEU A 93 1.74 12.25 -16.96
C LEU A 93 2.45 13.44 -17.61
N GLU A 94 3.67 13.20 -18.13
CA GLU A 94 4.51 14.23 -18.77
C GLU A 94 3.86 14.89 -19.98
N ASN A 95 2.97 14.19 -20.67
CA ASN A 95 2.20 14.73 -21.79
C ASN A 95 1.04 15.64 -21.35
N GLY A 96 0.90 15.90 -20.05
CA GLY A 96 -0.15 16.73 -19.47
C GLY A 96 -1.47 15.99 -19.19
N ALA A 97 -1.57 14.70 -19.53
CA ALA A 97 -2.76 13.91 -19.27
C ALA A 97 -2.91 13.60 -17.78
N TRP A 98 -4.16 13.65 -17.31
CA TRP A 98 -4.55 13.21 -15.97
C TRP A 98 -5.32 11.90 -16.09
N GLU A 99 -4.90 10.87 -15.36
CA GLU A 99 -5.56 9.57 -15.41
C GLU A 99 -6.98 9.61 -14.80
N GLY A 100 -7.24 10.54 -13.87
CA GLY A 100 -8.57 10.83 -13.34
C GLY A 100 -9.56 11.28 -14.42
N GLU A 101 -9.10 12.01 -15.45
CA GLU A 101 -9.95 12.38 -16.59
C GLU A 101 -10.32 11.14 -17.42
N MET A 102 -9.36 10.24 -17.64
CA MET A 102 -9.56 9.00 -18.41
C MET A 102 -10.50 8.02 -17.71
N THR A 103 -10.51 8.02 -16.38
CA THR A 103 -11.34 7.14 -15.55
C THR A 103 -12.67 7.79 -15.13
N GLY A 104 -12.92 9.04 -15.52
CA GLY A 104 -14.14 9.78 -15.17
C GLY A 104 -14.21 10.20 -13.70
N ARG A 105 -13.06 10.22 -13.01
CA ARG A 105 -12.88 10.67 -11.62
C ARG A 105 -12.81 12.20 -11.56
N LEU A 106 -13.88 12.82 -12.05
CA LEU A 106 -14.04 14.26 -12.10
C LEU A 106 -14.85 14.76 -10.91
N SER A 107 -14.46 15.95 -10.45
CA SER A 107 -15.13 16.73 -9.41
C SER A 107 -16.37 17.46 -9.94
N ALA A 108 -17.10 18.12 -9.04
CA ALA A 108 -18.29 18.88 -9.39
C ALA A 108 -17.99 20.07 -10.31
N THR A 109 -16.78 20.66 -10.29
CA THR A 109 -16.35 21.64 -11.32
C THR A 109 -15.53 21.03 -12.46
N GLY A 110 -15.46 19.71 -12.60
CA GLY A 110 -14.78 19.04 -13.71
C GLY A 110 -13.26 18.93 -13.59
N LEU A 111 -12.67 19.24 -12.44
CA LEU A 111 -11.25 18.97 -12.17
C LEU A 111 -11.04 17.50 -11.78
N PRO A 112 -9.91 16.88 -12.14
CA PRO A 112 -9.61 15.49 -11.80
C PRO A 112 -9.24 15.31 -10.33
N GLU A 113 -9.35 14.09 -9.82
CA GLU A 113 -9.03 13.72 -8.43
C GLU A 113 -7.62 14.15 -8.00
N GLU A 114 -6.64 13.96 -8.89
CA GLU A 114 -5.24 14.30 -8.67
C GLU A 114 -5.02 15.78 -8.35
N TYR A 115 -5.90 16.67 -8.83
CA TYR A 115 -5.85 18.09 -8.49
C TYR A 115 -5.92 18.30 -6.97
N TYR A 116 -6.77 17.51 -6.30
CA TYR A 116 -7.00 17.58 -4.86
C TYR A 116 -6.02 16.73 -4.07
N SER A 117 -5.75 15.49 -4.53
CA SER A 117 -4.88 14.57 -3.79
C SER A 117 -3.45 15.10 -3.68
N ILE A 118 -2.90 15.75 -4.72
CA ILE A 118 -1.57 16.39 -4.66
C ILE A 118 -1.47 17.38 -3.50
N MET A 119 -2.52 18.17 -3.23
CA MET A 119 -2.52 19.15 -2.15
C MET A 119 -2.48 18.46 -0.78
N LEU A 120 -3.30 17.42 -0.60
CA LEU A 120 -3.34 16.61 0.62
C LEU A 120 -2.03 15.86 0.84
N SER A 121 -1.47 15.21 -0.17
CA SER A 121 -0.21 14.47 -0.07
C SER A 121 0.98 15.37 0.27
N ARG A 122 0.98 16.63 -0.18
CA ARG A 122 2.00 17.62 0.22
C ARG A 122 1.89 17.99 1.69
N GLU A 123 0.68 18.26 2.16
CA GLU A 123 0.47 18.57 3.58
C GLU A 123 0.77 17.35 4.46
N LEU A 124 0.43 16.14 3.99
CA LEU A 124 0.77 14.87 4.64
C LEU A 124 2.28 14.69 4.78
N PHE A 125 3.04 14.87 3.69
CA PHE A 125 4.49 14.81 3.74
C PHE A 125 5.07 15.85 4.69
N LYS A 126 4.60 17.11 4.61
CA LYS A 126 5.04 18.18 5.51
C LYS A 126 4.78 17.85 6.98
N THR A 127 3.64 17.23 7.29
CA THR A 127 3.28 16.85 8.67
C THR A 127 4.12 15.67 9.16
N LEU A 128 4.22 14.60 8.36
CA LEU A 128 4.95 13.38 8.74
C LEU A 128 6.47 13.63 8.86
N SER A 129 7.05 14.39 7.93
CA SER A 129 8.51 14.58 7.84
C SER A 129 9.12 15.39 8.98
N VAL A 130 8.31 16.12 9.76
CA VAL A 130 8.76 16.82 10.97
C VAL A 130 9.06 15.84 12.10
N ASN A 131 8.43 14.66 12.11
CA ASN A 131 8.67 13.66 13.13
C ASN A 131 9.96 12.88 12.85
N ARG A 132 10.96 13.03 13.71
CA ARG A 132 12.27 12.35 13.56
C ARG A 132 12.19 10.82 13.52
N PHE A 133 11.11 10.24 14.06
CA PHE A 133 10.89 8.80 14.10
C PHE A 133 10.15 8.26 12.87
N ILE A 134 9.71 9.13 11.96
CA ILE A 134 9.00 8.75 10.74
C ILE A 134 9.91 8.99 9.54
N GLU A 135 9.86 8.06 8.60
CA GLU A 135 10.44 8.19 7.28
C GLU A 135 9.35 8.05 6.23
N VAL A 136 9.17 9.08 5.39
CA VAL A 136 8.20 9.03 4.29
C VAL A 136 8.89 8.48 3.05
N ARG A 137 8.32 7.42 2.47
CA ARG A 137 8.78 6.78 1.24
C ARG A 137 7.66 6.72 0.20
N SER A 138 8.04 6.73 -1.07
CA SER A 138 7.19 6.49 -2.24
C SER A 138 8.11 6.33 -3.46
N THR A 139 7.56 6.30 -4.67
CA THR A 139 8.34 6.41 -5.91
C THR A 139 9.02 7.78 -6.01
N GLU A 140 10.14 7.86 -6.73
CA GLU A 140 10.93 9.09 -6.79
C GLU A 140 10.14 10.27 -7.36
N ASP A 141 9.35 10.04 -8.41
CA ASP A 141 8.49 11.05 -9.02
C ASP A 141 7.43 11.58 -8.03
N PHE A 142 6.75 10.69 -7.31
CA PHE A 142 5.76 11.11 -6.32
C PHE A 142 6.39 11.76 -5.08
N MET A 143 7.60 11.34 -4.68
CA MET A 143 8.38 12.06 -3.67
C MET A 143 8.69 13.50 -4.08
N GLN A 144 8.92 13.78 -5.37
CA GLN A 144 9.07 15.17 -5.85
C GLN A 144 7.76 15.95 -5.77
N VAL A 145 6.62 15.29 -6.00
CA VAL A 145 5.28 15.90 -5.87
C VAL A 145 4.98 16.32 -4.44
N MET A 146 5.16 15.39 -3.50
CA MET A 146 4.96 15.62 -2.06
C MET A 146 5.88 16.71 -1.51
N LYS A 147 7.11 16.84 -2.04
CA LYS A 147 8.05 17.92 -1.69
C LYS A 147 7.72 19.27 -2.35
N GLY A 148 6.67 19.34 -3.17
CA GLY A 148 6.28 20.56 -3.88
C GLY A 148 7.19 20.93 -5.06
N ARG A 149 8.00 20.00 -5.56
CA ARG A 149 8.99 20.22 -6.64
C ARG A 149 8.48 19.80 -8.02
N SER A 150 7.42 19.01 -8.06
CA SER A 150 6.76 18.54 -9.29
C SER A 150 5.25 18.45 -9.07
N ASN A 151 4.51 18.34 -10.17
CA ASN A 151 3.12 17.84 -10.19
C ASN A 151 2.99 16.55 -11.00
N LEU A 152 4.09 16.07 -11.60
CA LEU A 152 4.10 14.91 -12.50
C LEU A 152 4.49 13.66 -11.72
N TYR A 153 3.71 12.60 -11.89
CA TYR A 153 3.93 11.28 -11.30
C TYR A 153 3.09 10.24 -12.01
N LYS A 154 3.53 8.99 -11.96
CA LYS A 154 2.80 7.85 -12.50
C LYS A 154 1.90 7.23 -11.44
N ASN A 155 0.77 6.72 -11.89
CA ASN A 155 -0.05 5.84 -11.09
C ASN A 155 0.69 4.56 -10.73
N ILE A 156 0.42 4.04 -9.54
CA ILE A 156 0.98 2.80 -9.02
C ILE A 156 -0.16 1.78 -8.94
N PRO A 157 -0.12 0.68 -9.71
CA PRO A 157 -1.06 -0.41 -9.50
C PRO A 157 -0.94 -0.95 -8.07
N PHE A 158 -2.04 -1.28 -7.40
CA PHE A 158 -2.00 -1.75 -6.00
C PHE A 158 -1.03 -2.92 -5.75
N VAL A 159 -0.87 -3.82 -6.72
CA VAL A 159 0.11 -4.92 -6.66
C VAL A 159 1.55 -4.38 -6.52
N ASP A 160 1.87 -3.35 -7.30
CA ASP A 160 3.17 -2.69 -7.23
C ASP A 160 3.32 -1.86 -5.95
N THR A 161 2.25 -1.22 -5.46
CA THR A 161 2.26 -0.49 -4.18
C THR A 161 2.68 -1.42 -3.03
N VAL A 162 2.07 -2.60 -2.92
CA VAL A 162 2.40 -3.58 -1.88
C VAL A 162 3.86 -4.02 -2.00
N ARG A 163 4.31 -4.37 -3.23
CA ARG A 163 5.69 -4.78 -3.49
C ARG A 163 6.69 -3.69 -3.11
N LEU A 164 6.48 -2.45 -3.56
CA LEU A 164 7.37 -1.31 -3.28
C LEU A 164 7.42 -0.97 -1.79
N ALA A 165 6.28 -1.07 -1.10
CA ALA A 165 6.21 -0.84 0.34
C ALA A 165 6.96 -1.92 1.12
N ALA A 166 6.83 -3.19 0.73
CA ALA A 166 7.59 -4.29 1.31
C ALA A 166 9.11 -4.13 1.08
N GLU A 167 9.53 -3.79 -0.15
CA GLU A 167 10.93 -3.48 -0.49
C GLU A 167 11.49 -2.29 0.31
N ALA A 168 10.64 -1.32 0.65
CA ALA A 168 11.00 -0.17 1.48
C ALA A 168 11.03 -0.47 2.99
N GLY A 169 10.61 -1.66 3.42
CA GLY A 169 10.45 -1.99 4.84
C GLY A 169 9.36 -1.15 5.51
N ALA A 170 8.28 -0.85 4.79
CA ALA A 170 7.20 -0.02 5.28
C ALA A 170 6.52 -0.61 6.51
N PHE A 171 6.25 0.23 7.51
CA PHE A 171 5.37 -0.08 8.62
C PHE A 171 3.90 0.03 8.19
N ILE A 172 3.59 0.99 7.33
CA ILE A 172 2.22 1.22 6.86
C ILE A 172 2.23 1.77 5.43
N ILE A 173 1.28 1.31 4.61
CA ILE A 173 0.88 1.95 3.36
C ILE A 173 -0.27 2.93 3.66
N VAL A 174 -0.10 4.16 3.21
CA VAL A 174 -1.12 5.20 3.23
C VAL A 174 -1.40 5.61 1.79
N SER A 175 -2.60 5.31 1.31
CA SER A 175 -3.05 5.72 -0.02
C SER A 175 -3.97 6.94 0.10
N GLU A 176 -3.60 8.06 -0.51
CA GLU A 176 -4.34 9.34 -0.40
C GLU A 176 -5.26 9.55 -1.60
N HIS A 177 -6.55 9.29 -1.42
CA HIS A 177 -7.59 9.37 -2.43
C HIS A 177 -8.72 10.33 -2.05
N LEU A 178 -9.57 10.62 -3.04
CA LEU A 178 -10.82 11.34 -2.85
C LEU A 178 -11.98 10.53 -3.40
N ASN A 179 -13.09 10.58 -2.68
CA ASN A 179 -14.23 9.76 -3.03
C ASN A 179 -14.95 10.34 -4.24
N ASN A 180 -15.58 9.46 -5.01
CA ASN A 180 -16.36 9.86 -6.15
C ASN A 180 -17.50 8.86 -6.39
N ILE A 181 -18.56 9.33 -7.03
CA ILE A 181 -19.64 8.45 -7.52
C ILE A 181 -19.50 8.27 -9.04
N SER A 182 -20.23 7.31 -9.59
CA SER A 182 -20.23 7.08 -11.04
C SER A 182 -20.80 8.28 -11.80
N SER A 183 -20.27 8.58 -12.99
CA SER A 183 -20.74 9.70 -13.81
C SER A 183 -22.22 9.59 -14.21
N ILE A 184 -22.74 8.38 -14.39
CA ILE A 184 -24.14 8.14 -14.79
C ILE A 184 -25.15 8.52 -13.69
N VAL A 185 -24.70 8.60 -12.43
CA VAL A 185 -25.53 8.97 -11.26
C VAL A 185 -25.29 10.41 -10.80
N LYS A 186 -24.57 11.21 -11.61
CA LYS A 186 -24.32 12.63 -11.34
C LYS A 186 -25.22 13.52 -12.19
N ALA A 187 -25.65 14.63 -11.60
CA ALA A 187 -26.23 15.74 -12.34
C ALA A 187 -25.24 16.25 -13.38
N SER A 188 -25.66 16.27 -14.65
CA SER A 188 -24.82 16.64 -15.81
C SER A 188 -23.50 15.86 -15.90
N GLY A 189 -23.41 14.67 -15.31
CA GLY A 189 -22.20 13.85 -15.29
C GLY A 189 -21.12 14.30 -14.28
N LEU A 190 -21.34 15.36 -13.49
CA LEU A 190 -20.33 15.96 -12.60
C LEU A 190 -20.75 16.09 -11.13
N MET A 191 -21.99 16.50 -10.85
CA MET A 191 -22.38 16.90 -9.50
C MET A 191 -23.26 15.85 -8.80
N ASN A 192 -22.95 15.56 -7.55
CA ASN A 192 -23.74 14.75 -6.63
C ASN A 192 -24.71 15.64 -5.85
N ILE A 193 -25.84 15.98 -6.48
CA ILE A 193 -26.87 16.85 -5.91
C ILE A 193 -28.26 16.25 -6.12
N PRO A 194 -29.20 16.46 -5.19
CA PRO A 194 -30.53 15.86 -5.29
C PRO A 194 -31.34 16.55 -6.39
N GLY A 195 -32.32 15.85 -6.96
CA GLY A 195 -33.28 16.43 -7.90
C GLY A 195 -33.36 15.69 -9.24
N VAL A 196 -34.17 16.24 -10.14
CA VAL A 196 -34.33 15.73 -11.50
C VAL A 196 -33.29 16.40 -12.40
N HIS A 197 -32.42 15.60 -12.99
CA HIS A 197 -31.28 16.08 -13.78
C HIS A 197 -31.24 15.40 -15.13
N ILE A 198 -30.64 16.09 -16.11
CA ILE A 198 -30.18 15.44 -17.34
C ILE A 198 -28.85 14.76 -17.02
N THR A 199 -28.80 13.45 -17.23
CA THR A 199 -27.59 12.63 -17.13
C THR A 199 -27.30 11.99 -18.48
N THR A 200 -26.14 11.35 -18.59
CA THR A 200 -25.62 10.75 -19.82
C THR A 200 -25.19 9.31 -19.55
N ASP A 201 -25.58 8.37 -20.41
CA ASP A 201 -25.13 6.98 -20.31
C ASP A 201 -23.69 6.80 -20.84
N ARG A 202 -23.15 5.58 -20.78
CA ARG A 202 -21.81 5.27 -21.29
C ARG A 202 -21.61 5.52 -22.79
N TRP A 203 -22.68 5.74 -23.55
CA TRP A 203 -22.65 5.99 -25.00
C TRP A 203 -22.94 7.44 -25.37
N GLY A 204 -23.15 8.32 -24.39
CA GLY A 204 -23.44 9.73 -24.67
C GLY A 204 -24.94 10.06 -24.78
N ASN A 205 -25.85 9.11 -24.58
CA ASN A 205 -27.29 9.39 -24.68
C ASN A 205 -27.78 10.12 -23.43
N ARG A 206 -28.57 11.17 -23.65
CA ARG A 206 -29.15 11.97 -22.57
C ARG A 206 -30.46 11.38 -22.08
N PHE A 207 -30.62 11.28 -20.76
CA PHE A 207 -31.88 10.87 -20.13
C PHE A 207 -32.12 11.64 -18.83
N LEU A 208 -33.39 11.69 -18.40
CA LEU A 208 -33.75 12.25 -17.11
C LEU A 208 -33.53 11.21 -16.01
N SER A 209 -32.83 11.61 -14.95
CA SER A 209 -32.64 10.80 -13.75
C SER A 209 -33.02 11.60 -12.51
N TYR A 210 -33.64 10.92 -11.55
CA TYR A 210 -33.91 11.48 -10.23
C TYR A 210 -32.82 11.02 -9.27
N VAL A 211 -31.90 11.91 -8.93
CA VAL A 211 -30.85 11.66 -7.93
C VAL A 211 -31.45 11.93 -6.55
N LYS A 212 -31.57 10.89 -5.73
CA LYS A 212 -32.12 10.97 -4.38
C LYS A 212 -31.03 11.02 -3.31
N ASP A 213 -30.02 10.18 -3.45
CA ASP A 213 -28.98 10.02 -2.46
C ASP A 213 -27.82 10.96 -2.75
N ILE A 214 -27.38 11.67 -1.71
CA ILE A 214 -26.23 12.55 -1.74
C ILE A 214 -25.13 11.90 -0.91
N HIS A 215 -23.95 11.77 -1.50
CA HIS A 215 -22.77 11.25 -0.82
C HIS A 215 -21.83 12.40 -0.52
N ARG A 216 -21.35 12.46 0.73
CA ARG A 216 -20.44 13.48 1.25
C ARG A 216 -19.76 12.98 2.51
N GLY A 217 -18.76 13.72 2.97
CA GLY A 217 -17.95 13.42 4.14
C GLY A 217 -16.79 12.48 3.84
N PHE A 218 -15.81 12.50 4.74
CA PHE A 218 -14.63 11.66 4.65
C PHE A 218 -14.94 10.20 5.00
N LEU A 219 -14.13 9.27 4.51
CA LEU A 219 -14.05 7.93 5.07
C LEU A 219 -12.62 7.39 5.01
N THR A 220 -12.35 6.34 5.78
CA THR A 220 -11.08 5.62 5.75
C THR A 220 -11.37 4.15 5.51
N LEU A 221 -10.77 3.63 4.46
CA LEU A 221 -10.82 2.23 4.12
C LEU A 221 -9.61 1.56 4.77
N TYR A 222 -9.83 0.46 5.47
CA TYR A 222 -8.77 -0.26 6.15
C TYR A 222 -8.73 -1.72 5.67
N ASN A 223 -7.55 -2.32 5.70
CA ASN A 223 -7.38 -3.71 5.32
C ASN A 223 -8.22 -4.63 6.22
N LYS A 224 -9.28 -5.23 5.67
CA LYS A 224 -10.17 -6.11 6.43
C LYS A 224 -9.52 -7.42 6.89
N TYR A 225 -8.34 -7.74 6.35
CA TYR A 225 -7.56 -8.94 6.65
C TYR A 225 -6.33 -8.66 7.53
N ASP A 226 -6.16 -7.44 8.02
CA ASP A 226 -5.10 -7.12 8.99
C ASP A 226 -5.33 -7.88 10.31
N ALA A 227 -4.51 -8.91 10.52
CA ALA A 227 -4.58 -9.77 11.70
C ALA A 227 -4.19 -9.07 13.01
N THR A 228 -3.54 -7.90 12.93
CA THR A 228 -3.12 -7.13 14.11
C THR A 228 -4.21 -6.22 14.68
N ASP A 229 -5.33 -6.04 13.95
CA ASP A 229 -6.40 -5.07 14.23
C ASP A 229 -5.94 -3.59 14.20
N PHE A 230 -4.68 -3.32 13.87
CA PHE A 230 -4.11 -1.97 13.86
C PHE A 230 -4.82 -1.05 12.87
N SER A 231 -4.98 -1.48 11.61
CA SER A 231 -5.61 -0.66 10.55
C SER A 231 -7.05 -0.30 10.90
N ARG A 232 -7.79 -1.23 11.51
CA ARG A 232 -9.15 -0.99 12.00
C ARG A 232 -9.16 0.01 13.15
N ARG A 233 -8.30 -0.15 14.17
CA ARG A 233 -8.18 0.80 15.28
C ARG A 233 -7.80 2.19 14.79
N TYR A 234 -6.83 2.26 13.89
CA TYR A 234 -6.39 3.51 13.28
C TYR A 234 -7.55 4.22 12.56
N ALA A 235 -8.29 3.51 11.70
CA ALA A 235 -9.44 4.09 11.01
C ALA A 235 -10.56 4.56 11.95
N LEU A 236 -10.81 3.83 13.04
CA LEU A 236 -11.80 4.21 14.05
C LEU A 236 -11.37 5.43 14.87
N ASN A 237 -10.12 5.47 15.32
CA ASN A 237 -9.54 6.59 16.05
C ASN A 237 -9.55 7.85 15.18
N LEU A 238 -9.15 7.73 13.91
CA LEU A 238 -9.20 8.83 12.94
C LEU A 238 -10.62 9.37 12.76
N LYS A 239 -11.60 8.48 12.56
CA LYS A 239 -13.01 8.86 12.46
C LYS A 239 -13.47 9.63 13.70
N GLU A 240 -13.15 9.15 14.90
CA GLU A 240 -13.55 9.80 16.15
C GLU A 240 -12.89 11.17 16.32
N ALA A 241 -11.59 11.28 16.04
CA ALA A 241 -10.85 12.53 16.11
C ALA A 241 -11.40 13.59 15.14
N LEU A 242 -11.65 13.22 13.88
CA LEU A 242 -12.18 14.16 12.88
C LEU A 242 -13.63 14.57 13.18
N VAL A 243 -14.48 13.63 13.62
CA VAL A 243 -15.86 13.95 14.04
C VAL A 243 -15.89 14.85 15.25
N ALA A 244 -15.00 14.65 16.24
CA ALA A 244 -14.87 15.54 17.40
C ALA A 244 -14.47 16.97 17.00
N GLN A 245 -13.79 17.14 15.87
CA GLN A 245 -13.48 18.45 15.28
C GLN A 245 -14.65 19.01 14.42
N GLY A 246 -15.80 18.36 14.39
CA GLY A 246 -16.97 18.78 13.61
C GLY A 246 -16.91 18.41 12.13
N MET A 247 -15.99 17.52 11.73
CA MET A 247 -15.97 17.00 10.36
C MET A 247 -17.02 15.92 10.18
N ARG A 248 -17.52 15.79 8.95
CA ARG A 248 -18.56 14.83 8.61
C ARG A 248 -17.95 13.53 8.12
N ALA A 249 -18.18 12.44 8.85
CA ALA A 249 -17.94 11.11 8.33
C ALA A 249 -19.00 10.72 7.28
N ASN A 250 -18.60 9.90 6.31
CA ASN A 250 -19.52 9.30 5.35
C ASN A 250 -20.49 8.34 6.06
N ASN A 251 -21.71 8.19 5.52
CA ASN A 251 -22.71 7.31 6.11
C ASN A 251 -22.36 5.81 5.97
N TRP A 252 -21.53 5.42 5.00
CA TRP A 252 -21.13 4.03 4.82
C TRP A 252 -20.23 3.59 5.97
N GLN A 253 -20.74 2.66 6.78
CA GLN A 253 -20.10 2.21 8.03
C GLN A 253 -19.59 3.36 8.92
N MET A 254 -20.29 4.49 8.88
CA MET A 254 -19.94 5.70 9.64
C MET A 254 -18.50 6.20 9.38
N GLY A 255 -17.94 5.96 8.18
CA GLY A 255 -16.66 6.52 7.76
C GLY A 255 -15.43 5.68 8.08
N ALA A 256 -15.57 4.49 8.64
CA ALA A 256 -14.47 3.52 8.80
C ALA A 256 -14.90 2.19 8.17
N VAL A 257 -14.31 1.85 7.01
CA VAL A 257 -14.84 0.81 6.12
C VAL A 257 -13.81 -0.31 5.91
N PRO A 258 -14.15 -1.58 6.20
CA PRO A 258 -13.32 -2.72 5.84
C PRO A 258 -13.29 -2.89 4.32
N ASP A 259 -12.10 -2.94 3.74
CA ASP A 259 -11.87 -3.01 2.30
C ASP A 259 -10.91 -4.15 1.94
N ASP A 260 -11.05 -4.68 0.73
CA ASP A 260 -10.28 -5.79 0.20
C ASP A 260 -9.49 -5.45 -1.06
N ARG A 261 -9.38 -4.20 -1.47
CA ARG A 261 -8.50 -3.80 -2.59
C ARG A 261 -7.03 -4.00 -2.27
N PHE A 262 -6.66 -3.95 -0.98
CA PHE A 262 -5.34 -4.38 -0.52
C PHE A 262 -5.23 -5.90 -0.28
N SER A 263 -6.34 -6.64 -0.39
CA SER A 263 -6.39 -8.08 -0.02
C SER A 263 -5.72 -9.02 -1.00
N TYR A 264 -5.32 -8.54 -2.18
CA TYR A 264 -4.67 -9.39 -3.17
C TYR A 264 -3.39 -10.04 -2.62
N PHE A 265 -2.87 -9.55 -1.50
CA PHE A 265 -1.79 -10.14 -0.75
C PHE A 265 -2.17 -10.07 0.73
N VAL A 266 -2.20 -11.22 1.41
CA VAL A 266 -2.28 -11.31 2.88
C VAL A 266 -0.95 -10.84 3.52
N ASP A 267 -0.19 -10.06 2.76
CA ASP A 267 1.18 -9.68 3.03
C ASP A 267 1.18 -8.26 3.56
N PHE A 268 1.84 -8.15 4.71
CA PHE A 268 2.29 -6.90 5.28
C PHE A 268 2.95 -6.03 4.21
N PRO A 269 2.78 -4.70 4.28
CA PRO A 269 2.48 -3.95 5.48
C PRO A 269 1.00 -3.62 5.72
N ILE A 270 0.71 -3.17 6.95
CA ILE A 270 -0.59 -2.60 7.33
C ILE A 270 -0.98 -1.51 6.33
N SER A 271 -2.25 -1.41 5.94
CA SER A 271 -2.67 -0.48 4.87
C SER A 271 -4.01 0.20 5.12
N VAL A 272 -4.08 1.46 4.71
CA VAL A 272 -5.30 2.27 4.69
C VAL A 272 -5.38 3.11 3.40
N ILE A 273 -6.61 3.38 2.94
CA ILE A 273 -6.91 4.43 1.95
C ILE A 273 -7.71 5.52 2.66
N TYR A 274 -7.23 6.75 2.56
CA TYR A 274 -8.05 7.90 2.91
C TYR A 274 -8.91 8.28 1.71
N GLU A 275 -10.18 8.56 1.98
CA GLU A 275 -11.13 9.13 1.04
C GLU A 275 -11.58 10.45 1.67
N SER A 276 -10.77 11.49 1.49
CA SER A 276 -10.78 12.72 2.32
C SER A 276 -12.04 13.61 2.13
N GLY A 277 -12.89 13.27 1.16
CA GLY A 277 -14.18 13.90 0.85
C GLY A 277 -14.69 13.46 -0.52
N PHE A 278 -15.95 13.79 -0.87
CA PHE A 278 -16.49 13.49 -2.20
C PHE A 278 -16.24 14.65 -3.17
N ILE A 279 -15.31 14.49 -4.12
CA ILE A 279 -15.02 15.55 -5.11
C ILE A 279 -16.20 15.88 -6.02
N SER A 280 -17.15 14.95 -6.18
CA SER A 280 -18.40 15.21 -6.91
C SER A 280 -19.47 15.90 -6.08
N ASN A 281 -19.32 16.02 -4.76
CA ASN A 281 -20.22 16.82 -3.93
C ASN A 281 -19.69 18.27 -3.88
N PRO A 282 -20.47 19.29 -4.28
CA PRO A 282 -19.99 20.67 -4.33
C PRO A 282 -19.52 21.22 -2.98
N ASP A 283 -20.19 20.85 -1.88
CA ASP A 283 -19.84 21.32 -0.53
C ASP A 283 -18.49 20.71 -0.10
N ASP A 284 -18.30 19.40 -0.32
CA ASP A 284 -17.03 18.73 -0.03
C ASP A 284 -15.91 19.24 -0.95
N GLU A 285 -16.19 19.46 -2.24
CA GLU A 285 -15.21 20.00 -3.19
C GLU A 285 -14.69 21.37 -2.75
N GLU A 286 -15.57 22.25 -2.24
CA GLU A 286 -15.19 23.54 -1.68
C GLU A 286 -14.27 23.37 -0.47
N LEU A 287 -14.62 22.48 0.47
CA LEU A 287 -13.80 22.16 1.64
C LEU A 287 -12.44 21.59 1.24
N LEU A 288 -12.39 20.72 0.24
CA LEU A 288 -11.13 20.11 -0.24
C LEU A 288 -10.17 21.13 -0.86
N ARG A 289 -10.63 22.34 -1.20
CA ARG A 289 -9.78 23.46 -1.65
C ARG A 289 -9.34 24.36 -0.50
N ASP A 290 -9.97 24.26 0.67
CA ASP A 290 -9.63 25.06 1.84
C ASP A 290 -8.34 24.52 2.50
N PRO A 291 -7.26 25.31 2.55
CA PRO A 291 -6.02 24.89 3.21
C PRO A 291 -6.18 24.58 4.70
N GLU A 292 -7.14 25.21 5.40
CA GLU A 292 -7.41 24.88 6.82
C GLU A 292 -8.06 23.51 6.95
N TYR A 293 -9.01 23.16 6.08
CA TYR A 293 -9.59 21.81 6.03
C TYR A 293 -8.52 20.75 5.74
N GLN A 294 -7.66 21.00 4.74
CA GLN A 294 -6.55 20.10 4.39
C GLN A 294 -5.59 19.89 5.57
N ARG A 295 -5.22 20.95 6.29
CA ARG A 295 -4.39 20.84 7.50
C ARG A 295 -5.06 20.04 8.60
N ARG A 296 -6.35 20.27 8.84
CA ARG A 296 -7.11 19.58 9.90
C ARG A 296 -7.22 18.08 9.64
N ILE A 297 -7.57 17.69 8.41
CA ILE A 297 -7.70 16.26 8.08
C ILE A 297 -6.37 15.53 8.16
N VAL A 298 -5.30 16.11 7.59
CA VAL A 298 -3.95 15.54 7.64
C VAL A 298 -3.42 15.47 9.08
N ARG A 299 -3.67 16.50 9.88
CA ARG A 299 -3.30 16.48 11.29
C ARG A 299 -4.03 15.35 12.04
N GLY A 300 -5.31 15.15 11.77
CA GLY A 300 -6.07 14.03 12.35
C GLY A 300 -5.50 12.67 11.94
N GLN A 301 -5.12 12.49 10.68
CA GLN A 301 -4.44 11.28 10.19
C GLN A 301 -3.15 11.04 10.97
N TYR A 302 -2.28 12.05 11.07
CA TYR A 302 -1.02 11.97 11.79
C TYR A 302 -1.20 11.66 13.29
N GLU A 303 -2.06 12.42 13.99
CA GLU A 303 -2.28 12.25 15.43
C GLU A 303 -2.86 10.87 15.75
N SER A 304 -3.82 10.40 14.95
CA SER A 304 -4.46 9.09 15.13
C SER A 304 -3.50 7.94 14.80
N LEU A 305 -2.58 8.13 13.84
CA LEU A 305 -1.52 7.16 13.59
C LEU A 305 -0.60 7.03 14.81
N LEU A 306 -0.16 8.16 15.38
CA LEU A 306 0.70 8.15 16.56
C LEU A 306 0.02 7.55 17.79
N GLU A 307 -1.26 7.86 17.98
CA GLU A 307 -2.06 7.28 19.06
C GLU A 307 -2.14 5.76 18.90
N THR A 308 -2.49 5.29 17.70
CA THR A 308 -2.60 3.85 17.44
C THR A 308 -1.26 3.13 17.63
N VAL A 309 -0.14 3.71 17.18
CA VAL A 309 1.21 3.17 17.42
C VAL A 309 1.56 3.08 18.91
N ARG A 310 1.05 3.95 19.77
CA ARG A 310 1.32 3.89 21.22
C ARG A 310 0.54 2.80 21.94
N GLU A 311 -0.56 2.32 21.36
CA GLU A 311 -1.42 1.30 21.96
C GLU A 311 -0.96 -0.14 21.69
N VAL A 312 -0.04 -0.32 20.73
CA VAL A 312 0.59 -1.60 20.37
C VAL A 312 2.03 -1.67 20.85
#